data_AF-A0A419ECP5-F1
#
_entry.id   AF-A0A419ECP5-F1
#
_cell.length_a   1.000
_cell.length_b   1.000
_cell.length_c   1.000
_cell.angle_alpha   90.00
_cell.angle_beta   90.00
_cell.angle_gamma   90.00
#
_symmetry.space_group_name_H-M   'P 1'
#
loop_
_entity.id
_entity.type
_entity.pdbx_description
1 polymer ?
#
loop_
_entity_poly.entity_id
_entity_poly.type
_entity_poly.pdbx_seq_one_letter_code
_entity_poly.pdbx_strand_id
1 'polypeptide(L)'
;MGKYSSSARKRVTPKTERPHAVWRGIGCLMMLIIPAISIAAGYETVRYGLDHNWAIPYQLLGYPTMPDIVYKSSGLLLILRPVMNTNHFLAYAAFSLAYMILIGGVISFAYALIYRMVGPSRYGPLDVAAPKVKVKKYKR
;
A
#
# COMPACT_ATOMS: atom_id res chain seq x y z
N MET A 1 -14.12 -10.56 -61.82
CA MET A 1 -14.47 -11.15 -60.50
C MET A 1 -13.20 -11.35 -59.70
N GLY A 2 -12.86 -10.44 -58.79
CA GLY A 2 -11.60 -10.46 -58.05
C GLY A 2 -11.68 -11.30 -56.77
N LYS A 3 -10.93 -12.40 -56.72
CA LYS A 3 -10.90 -13.42 -55.64
C LYS A 3 -10.26 -12.95 -54.32
N TYR A 4 -10.00 -11.65 -54.16
CA TYR A 4 -9.23 -11.07 -53.06
C TYR A 4 -9.87 -9.84 -52.41
N SER A 5 -11.16 -9.57 -52.61
CA SER A 5 -11.78 -8.34 -52.06
C SER A 5 -12.29 -8.47 -50.59
N SER A 6 -12.12 -9.61 -49.93
CA SER A 6 -12.79 -9.87 -48.64
C SER A 6 -11.99 -9.52 -47.37
N SER A 7 -10.90 -8.77 -47.47
CA SER A 7 -10.17 -8.29 -46.29
C SER A 7 -10.50 -6.82 -45.98
N ALA A 8 -11.80 -6.49 -45.92
CA ALA A 8 -12.23 -5.28 -45.23
C ALA A 8 -11.92 -5.47 -43.73
N ARG A 9 -10.74 -5.02 -43.32
CA ARG A 9 -10.23 -5.10 -41.95
C ARG A 9 -11.26 -4.44 -41.03
N LYS A 10 -12.07 -5.25 -40.35
CA LYS A 10 -13.04 -4.78 -39.36
C LYS A 10 -12.25 -3.97 -38.33
N ARG A 11 -12.45 -2.65 -38.28
CA ARG A 11 -11.83 -1.78 -37.27
C ARG A 11 -12.29 -2.32 -35.91
N VAL A 12 -11.38 -2.98 -35.21
CA VAL A 12 -11.58 -3.40 -33.84
C VAL A 12 -11.70 -2.10 -33.06
N THR A 13 -12.88 -1.86 -32.47
CA THR A 13 -13.07 -0.73 -31.56
C THR A 13 -12.01 -0.84 -30.47
N PRO A 14 -11.17 0.19 -30.26
CA PRO A 14 -10.12 0.13 -29.26
C PRO A 14 -10.80 -0.06 -27.90
N LYS A 15 -10.53 -1.19 -27.26
CA LYS A 15 -10.99 -1.44 -25.90
C LYS A 15 -10.31 -0.39 -25.02
N THR A 16 -11.06 0.23 -24.11
CA THR A 16 -10.49 1.17 -23.15
C THR A 16 -9.56 0.42 -22.20
N GLU A 17 -8.26 0.44 -22.49
CA GLU A 17 -7.21 -0.21 -21.69
C GLU A 17 -6.87 0.54 -20.41
N ARG A 18 -7.43 1.74 -20.23
CA ARG A 18 -7.13 2.57 -19.06
C ARG A 18 -7.96 2.09 -17.87
N PRO A 19 -7.35 1.90 -16.69
CA PRO A 19 -8.10 1.77 -15.44
C PRO A 19 -9.07 2.94 -15.28
N HIS A 20 -10.27 2.66 -14.78
CA HIS A 20 -11.27 3.70 -14.49
C HIS A 20 -10.67 4.82 -13.63
N ALA A 21 -11.01 6.07 -13.93
CA ALA A 21 -10.38 7.25 -13.32
C ALA A 21 -10.40 7.24 -11.78
N VAL A 22 -11.47 6.71 -11.16
CA VAL A 22 -11.60 6.55 -9.71
C VAL A 22 -10.49 5.67 -9.11
N TRP A 23 -10.07 4.63 -9.83
CA TRP A 23 -9.03 3.69 -9.38
C TRP A 23 -7.62 4.29 -9.42
N ARG A 24 -7.41 5.41 -10.12
CA ARG A 24 -6.10 6.07 -10.22
C ARG A 24 -5.79 6.95 -9.01
N GLY A 25 -6.81 7.43 -8.29
CA GLY A 25 -6.66 8.38 -7.18
C GLY A 25 -6.79 7.75 -5.79
N ILE A 26 -7.38 6.56 -5.67
CA ILE A 26 -7.67 5.94 -4.37
C ILE A 26 -6.41 5.78 -3.51
N GLY A 27 -5.26 5.46 -4.11
CA GLY A 27 -4.00 5.28 -3.39
C GLY A 27 -3.54 6.54 -2.64
N CYS A 28 -3.78 7.73 -3.20
CA CYS A 28 -3.43 8.99 -2.54
C CYS A 28 -4.30 9.22 -1.29
N LEU A 29 -5.59 8.93 -1.39
CA LEU A 29 -6.52 9.00 -0.25
C LEU A 29 -6.15 7.97 0.82
N MET A 30 -5.80 6.74 0.42
CA MET A 30 -5.35 5.70 1.35
C MET A 30 -4.05 6.08 2.08
N MET A 31 -3.15 6.81 1.42
CA MET A 31 -1.91 7.31 2.02
C MET A 31 -2.16 8.27 3.20
N LEU A 32 -3.31 8.95 3.22
CA LEU A 32 -3.68 9.83 4.33
C LEU A 32 -4.53 9.12 5.38
N ILE A 33 -5.49 8.29 4.94
CA ILE A 33 -6.43 7.63 5.85
C ILE A 33 -5.75 6.53 6.67
N ILE A 34 -4.90 5.71 6.05
CA ILE A 34 -4.28 4.58 6.75
C ILE A 34 -3.43 5.07 7.94
N PRO A 35 -2.50 6.04 7.80
CA PRO A 35 -1.72 6.53 8.94
C PRO A 35 -2.61 7.13 10.03
N ALA A 36 -3.64 7.89 9.68
CA ALA A 36 -4.53 8.51 10.64
C ALA A 36 -5.26 7.47 11.51
N ILE A 37 -5.86 6.45 10.88
CA ILE A 37 -6.54 5.36 11.59
C ILE A 37 -5.54 4.54 12.41
N SER A 38 -4.35 4.28 11.87
CA SER A 38 -3.33 3.46 12.53
C SER A 38 -2.79 4.12 13.79
N ILE A 39 -2.59 5.45 13.76
CA ILE A 39 -2.18 6.23 14.94
C ILE A 39 -3.27 6.19 16.02
N ALA A 40 -4.54 6.41 15.64
CA ALA A 40 -5.66 6.35 16.58
C ALA A 40 -5.82 4.96 17.20
N ALA A 41 -5.73 3.90 16.39
CA ALA A 41 -5.77 2.52 16.86
C ALA A 41 -4.60 2.23 17.81
N GLY A 42 -3.37 2.58 17.43
CA GLY A 42 -2.20 2.37 18.26
C GLY A 42 -2.29 3.06 19.63
N TYR A 43 -2.80 4.30 19.65
CA TYR A 43 -3.04 5.04 20.89
C TYR A 43 -4.05 4.35 21.81
N GLU A 44 -5.23 4.01 21.29
CA GLU A 44 -6.27 3.36 22.09
C GLU A 44 -5.86 1.96 22.56
N THR A 45 -5.09 1.22 21.76
CA THR A 45 -4.66 -0.14 22.14
C THR A 45 -3.68 -0.10 23.32
N VAL A 46 -2.73 0.84 23.32
CA VAL A 46 -1.79 1.00 24.44
C VAL A 46 -2.52 1.49 25.68
N ARG A 47 -3.42 2.47 25.54
CA ARG A 47 -4.23 2.97 26.65
C ARG A 47 -5.07 1.85 27.28
N TYR A 48 -5.82 1.13 26.46
CA TYR A 48 -6.63 -0.01 26.90
C TYR A 48 -5.78 -1.11 27.55
N GLY A 49 -4.61 -1.40 26.96
CA GLY A 49 -3.67 -2.39 27.49
C GLY A 49 -3.11 -2.00 28.86
N LEU A 50 -2.80 -0.72 29.08
CA LEU A 50 -2.36 -0.22 30.38
C LEU A 50 -3.48 -0.29 31.42
N ASP A 51 -4.70 0.06 31.05
CA ASP A 51 -5.87 -0.02 31.94
C ASP A 51 -6.18 -1.47 32.38
N HIS A 52 -5.88 -2.45 31.53
CA HIS A 52 -6.10 -3.88 31.79
C HIS A 52 -4.84 -4.65 32.20
N ASN A 53 -3.74 -3.95 32.54
CA ASN A 53 -2.46 -4.55 32.95
C ASN A 53 -1.90 -5.58 31.96
N TRP A 54 -2.02 -5.33 30.65
CA TRP A 54 -1.38 -6.14 29.62
C TRP A 54 0.14 -6.09 29.76
N ALA A 55 0.78 -7.23 29.46
CA ALA A 55 2.24 -7.35 29.47
C ALA A 55 2.85 -6.63 28.25
N ILE A 56 2.93 -5.30 28.33
CA ILE A 56 3.65 -4.47 27.36
C ILE A 56 5.13 -4.44 27.78
N PRO A 57 6.08 -4.71 26.87
CA PRO A 57 7.50 -4.69 27.21
C PRO A 57 7.92 -3.33 27.80
N TYR A 58 8.65 -3.36 28.92
CA TYR A 58 9.07 -2.16 29.63
C TYR A 58 9.91 -1.21 28.76
N GLN A 59 10.60 -1.73 27.75
CA GLN A 59 11.40 -0.95 26.80
C GLN A 59 10.56 0.01 25.94
N LEU A 60 9.26 -0.27 25.76
CA LEU A 60 8.34 0.57 25.02
C LEU A 60 7.64 1.59 25.92
N LEU A 61 7.72 1.41 27.24
CA LEU A 61 7.05 2.25 28.23
C LEU A 61 8.00 3.35 28.75
N GLY A 62 7.43 4.47 29.15
CA GLY A 62 8.18 5.62 29.66
C GLY A 62 8.60 6.61 28.58
N TYR A 63 9.59 7.45 28.91
CA TYR A 63 10.09 8.49 28.02
C TYR A 63 11.18 7.96 27.09
N PRO A 64 11.22 8.40 25.82
CA PRO A 64 12.25 7.97 24.90
C PRO A 64 13.64 8.51 25.30
N THR A 65 14.61 7.62 25.48
CA THR A 65 16.01 7.97 25.70
C THR A 65 16.68 8.31 24.36
N MET A 66 17.15 9.54 24.20
CA MET A 66 17.83 10.00 22.98
C MET A 66 19.35 10.00 23.15
N PRO A 67 20.14 9.89 22.07
CA PRO A 67 21.59 10.00 22.15
C PRO A 67 22.05 11.45 22.41
N ASP A 68 23.19 11.61 23.07
CA ASP A 68 23.76 12.91 23.51
C ASP A 68 23.86 13.97 22.41
N ILE A 69 24.01 13.54 21.17
CA ILE A 69 24.10 14.42 19.99
C ILE A 69 22.83 15.27 19.85
N VAL A 70 21.66 14.69 20.15
CA VAL A 70 20.36 15.38 20.08
C VAL A 70 20.25 16.47 21.13
N TYR A 71 20.76 16.22 22.34
CA TYR A 71 20.76 17.20 23.43
C TYR A 71 21.74 18.35 23.21
N LYS A 72 22.85 18.11 22.48
CA LYS A 72 23.84 19.14 22.15
C LYS A 72 23.37 20.12 21.06
N SER A 73 22.47 19.68 20.18
CA SER A 73 21.94 20.52 19.10
C SER A 73 20.66 21.24 19.52
N SER A 74 20.74 22.53 19.81
CA SER A 74 19.59 23.37 20.20
C SER A 74 18.45 23.37 19.17
N GLY A 75 18.78 23.23 17.88
CA GLY A 75 17.79 23.18 16.79
C GLY A 75 16.94 21.90 16.76
N LEU A 76 17.57 20.71 16.91
CA LEU A 76 16.80 19.46 16.98
C LEU A 76 15.94 19.42 18.23
N LEU A 77 16.44 19.95 19.34
CA LEU A 77 15.75 19.90 20.62
C LEU A 77 14.39 20.63 20.53
N LEU A 78 14.31 21.75 19.81
CA LEU A 78 13.05 22.47 19.59
C LEU A 78 11.98 21.60 18.89
N ILE A 79 12.39 20.82 17.88
CA ILE A 79 11.49 19.98 17.07
C ILE A 79 11.13 18.68 17.81
N LEU A 80 12.09 18.09 18.53
CA LEU A 80 11.91 16.80 19.21
C LEU A 80 11.28 16.93 20.60
N ARG A 81 11.25 18.12 21.20
CA ARG A 81 10.64 18.36 22.52
C ARG A 81 9.23 17.78 22.69
N PRO A 82 8.27 17.97 21.78
CA PRO A 82 6.93 17.36 21.93
C PRO A 82 6.98 15.83 21.95
N VAL A 83 7.86 15.23 21.15
CA VAL A 83 8.06 13.77 21.11
C VAL A 83 8.64 13.26 22.43
N MET A 84 9.65 13.98 22.95
CA MET A 84 10.32 13.60 24.21
C MET A 84 9.45 13.79 25.45
N ASN A 85 8.51 14.74 25.43
CA ASN A 85 7.64 15.02 26.58
C ASN A 85 6.37 14.16 26.61
N THR A 86 6.15 13.30 25.60
CA THR A 86 4.99 12.42 25.56
C THR A 86 5.32 11.09 26.21
N ASN A 87 4.59 10.74 27.27
CA ASN A 87 4.77 9.46 27.95
C ASN A 87 4.33 8.29 27.04
N HIS A 88 5.07 7.18 27.07
CA HIS A 88 4.83 5.97 26.27
C HIS A 88 4.82 6.18 24.75
N PHE A 89 5.52 7.22 24.26
CA PHE A 89 5.58 7.54 22.82
C PHE A 89 6.03 6.34 21.96
N LEU A 90 7.03 5.59 22.42
CA LEU A 90 7.56 4.42 21.69
C LEU A 90 6.51 3.31 21.57
N ALA A 91 5.69 3.08 22.61
CA ALA A 91 4.58 2.15 22.53
C ALA A 91 3.57 2.59 21.48
N TYR A 92 3.10 3.84 21.50
CA TYR A 92 2.16 4.34 20.51
C TYR A 92 2.71 4.23 19.09
N ALA A 93 3.98 4.59 18.88
CA ALA A 93 4.65 4.49 17.58
C ALA A 93 4.77 3.03 17.10
N ALA A 94 5.16 2.10 17.97
CA ALA A 94 5.29 0.69 17.62
C ALA A 94 3.95 0.06 17.24
N PHE A 95 2.91 0.27 18.05
CA PHE A 95 1.58 -0.28 17.77
C PHE A 95 0.94 0.37 16.54
N SER A 96 1.06 1.69 16.38
CA SER A 96 0.56 2.36 15.18
C SER A 96 1.25 1.87 13.91
N LEU A 97 2.57 1.64 13.95
CA LEU A 97 3.30 1.05 12.82
C LEU A 97 2.83 -0.39 12.55
N ALA A 98 2.59 -1.19 13.58
CA ALA A 98 2.03 -2.53 13.43
C ALA A 98 0.65 -2.51 12.76
N TYR A 99 -0.26 -1.61 13.21
CA TYR A 99 -1.57 -1.42 12.57
C TYR A 99 -1.46 -0.90 11.15
N MET A 100 -0.51 0.00 10.86
CA MET A 100 -0.28 0.51 9.51
C MET A 100 0.11 -0.60 8.55
N ILE A 101 1.01 -1.50 8.97
CA ILE A 101 1.41 -2.67 8.18
C ILE A 101 0.24 -3.64 8.02
N LEU A 102 -0.51 -3.91 9.09
CA LEU A 102 -1.64 -4.83 9.06
C LEU A 102 -2.75 -4.31 8.14
N ILE A 103 -3.28 -3.11 8.41
CA ILE A 103 -4.38 -2.49 7.66
C ILE A 103 -3.93 -2.24 6.22
N GLY A 104 -2.75 -1.64 6.04
CA GLY A 104 -2.18 -1.41 4.71
C GLY A 104 -2.02 -2.71 3.94
N GLY A 105 -1.47 -3.75 4.56
CA GLY A 105 -1.29 -5.07 3.96
C GLY A 105 -2.62 -5.72 3.56
N VAL A 106 -3.62 -5.71 4.43
CA VAL A 106 -4.97 -6.26 4.14
C VAL A 106 -5.62 -5.51 2.97
N ILE A 107 -5.53 -4.18 2.95
CA ILE A 107 -6.10 -3.36 1.88
C ILE A 107 -5.35 -3.58 0.57
N SER A 108 -4.01 -3.63 0.59
CA SER A 108 -3.21 -3.94 -0.59
C SER A 108 -3.52 -5.33 -1.15
N PHE A 109 -3.73 -6.32 -0.28
CA PHE A 109 -4.14 -7.66 -0.68
C PHE A 109 -5.53 -7.66 -1.32
N ALA A 110 -6.52 -7.00 -0.70
CA ALA A 110 -7.85 -6.86 -1.26
C ALA A 110 -7.84 -6.14 -2.61
N TYR A 111 -7.05 -5.06 -2.73
CA TYR A 111 -6.86 -4.34 -3.98
C TYR A 111 -6.28 -5.25 -5.07
N ALA A 112 -5.27 -6.06 -4.76
CA ALA A 112 -4.68 -7.00 -5.71
C ALA A 112 -5.70 -8.05 -6.20
N LEU A 113 -6.56 -8.56 -5.32
CA LEU A 113 -7.64 -9.47 -5.68
C LEU A 113 -8.64 -8.81 -6.63
N ILE A 114 -9.09 -7.60 -6.31
CA ILE A 114 -10.05 -6.86 -7.13
C ILE A 114 -9.43 -6.52 -8.49
N TYR A 115 -8.18 -6.05 -8.50
CA TYR A 115 -7.46 -5.73 -9.72
C TYR A 115 -7.26 -6.96 -10.61
N ARG A 116 -7.06 -8.15 -10.03
CA ARG A 116 -7.00 -9.40 -10.79
C ARG A 116 -8.35 -9.76 -11.42
N MET A 117 -9.47 -9.41 -10.80
CA MET A 117 -10.82 -9.72 -11.30
C MET A 117 -11.31 -8.71 -12.34
N VAL A 118 -11.07 -7.41 -12.12
CA VAL A 118 -11.68 -6.30 -12.88
C VAL A 118 -10.64 -5.53 -13.72
N GLY A 119 -9.35 -5.84 -13.55
CA GLY A 119 -8.27 -5.13 -14.21
C GLY A 119 -8.31 -5.22 -15.74
N PRO A 120 -7.75 -4.21 -16.43
CA PRO A 120 -7.66 -4.22 -17.89
C PRO A 120 -6.84 -5.42 -18.39
N SER A 121 -6.97 -5.74 -19.68
CA SER A 121 -6.15 -6.78 -20.29
C SER A 121 -4.67 -6.47 -20.14
N ARG A 122 -3.85 -7.51 -19.93
CA ARG A 122 -2.38 -7.38 -19.82
C ARG A 122 -1.69 -6.87 -21.09
N TYR A 123 -2.39 -6.91 -22.22
CA TYR A 123 -1.87 -6.49 -23.51
C TYR A 123 -2.26 -5.04 -23.77
N GLY A 124 -1.28 -4.24 -24.16
CA GLY A 124 -1.49 -2.87 -24.65
C GLY A 124 -2.03 -2.83 -26.08
N PRO A 125 -2.21 -1.64 -26.67
CA PRO A 125 -2.90 -1.50 -27.95
C PRO A 125 -2.06 -2.00 -29.13
N LEU A 126 -0.74 -2.04 -28.93
CA LEU A 126 0.26 -2.48 -29.89
C LEU A 126 0.74 -3.91 -29.61
N ASP A 127 0.36 -4.51 -28.47
CA ASP A 127 0.77 -5.86 -28.13
C ASP A 127 -0.23 -6.87 -28.69
N VAL A 128 0.26 -7.78 -29.53
CA VAL A 128 -0.53 -8.93 -29.94
C VAL A 128 -0.34 -10.04 -28.89
N ALA A 129 -1.45 -10.60 -28.40
CA ALA A 129 -1.38 -11.74 -27.50
C ALA A 129 -0.59 -12.88 -28.15
N ALA A 130 0.27 -13.56 -27.38
CA ALA A 130 1.07 -14.67 -27.87
C ALA A 130 0.17 -15.68 -28.60
N PRO A 131 0.46 -16.04 -29.86
CA PRO A 131 -0.39 -16.93 -30.63
C PRO A 131 -0.43 -18.30 -29.93
N LYS A 132 -1.63 -18.72 -29.49
CA LYS A 132 -1.86 -20.03 -28.85
C LYS A 132 -1.80 -21.16 -29.88
N VAL A 133 -0.72 -21.24 -30.64
CA VAL A 133 -0.53 -22.28 -31.65
C VAL A 133 0.18 -23.44 -30.99
N LYS A 134 -0.51 -24.58 -30.86
CA LYS A 134 0.13 -25.86 -30.55
C LYS A 134 0.90 -26.31 -31.80
N VAL A 135 2.13 -25.83 -31.96
CA VAL A 135 3.01 -26.31 -33.04
C VAL A 135 3.44 -27.74 -32.73
N LYS A 136 3.28 -28.64 -33.70
CA LYS A 136 3.85 -30.00 -33.61
C LYS A 136 5.37 -29.89 -33.55
N LYS A 137 5.99 -30.55 -32.57
CA LYS A 137 7.46 -30.63 -32.46
C LYS A 137 8.00 -31.27 -33.74
N TYR A 138 8.87 -30.57 -34.45
CA TYR A 138 9.57 -31.12 -35.61
C TYR A 138 10.47 -32.28 -35.14
N LYS A 139 10.22 -33.49 -35.64
CA LYS A 139 11.14 -34.63 -35.48
C LYS A 139 12.06 -34.62 -36.70
N ARG A 140 13.36 -34.53 -36.43
CA ARG A 140 14.43 -34.64 -37.43
C ARG A 140 14.85 -36.09 -37.54
#